data_AF-A0A2V6B6A9-F1
#
_entry.id   AF-A0A2V6B6A9-F1
#
_cell.length_a   1.000
_cell.length_b   1.000
_cell.length_c   1.000
_cell.angle_alpha   90.00
_cell.angle_beta   90.00
_cell.angle_gamma   90.00
#
_symmetry.space_group_name_H-M   'P 1'
#
loop_
_entity.id
_entity.type
_entity.pdbx_description
1 polymer ?
#
loop_
_entity_poly.entity_id
_entity_poly.type
_entity_poly.pdbx_seq_one_letter_code
_entity_poly.pdbx_strand_id
1 'polypeptide(L)'
;MFFVNAGGTATTTQLGQFTLVYTALADLNSPTGDGFGRAWFITANGDSIFTCVTAVSGPTPDPDVFFIVETHTITGGRGRYADAKGSFTLDRLVNVVTGATSGSFDGSIIARGNP
;
A
#
# COMPACT_ATOMS: atom_id res chain seq x y z
N MET A 1 0.84 0.83 19.30
CA MET A 1 0.40 -0.13 18.26
C MET A 1 -1.11 -0.41 18.31
N PHE A 2 -1.78 -0.39 17.16
CA PHE A 2 -3.22 -0.67 16.98
C PHE A 2 -3.48 -1.45 15.69
N PHE A 3 -4.64 -2.10 15.58
CA PHE A 3 -5.03 -2.85 14.40
C PHE A 3 -5.86 -1.98 13.45
N VAL A 4 -5.54 -2.05 12.16
CA VAL A 4 -6.21 -1.31 11.08
C VAL A 4 -6.77 -2.30 10.07
N ASN A 5 -8.03 -2.12 9.72
CA ASN A 5 -8.64 -2.73 8.54
C ASN A 5 -9.30 -1.60 7.75
N ALA A 6 -8.85 -1.39 6.52
CA ALA A 6 -9.33 -0.29 5.70
C ALA A 6 -9.27 -0.64 4.21
N GLY A 7 -10.04 0.11 3.45
CA GLY A 7 -10.01 0.06 2.00
C GLY A 7 -10.41 1.39 1.40
N GLY A 8 -10.02 1.60 0.15
CA GLY A 8 -10.27 2.82 -0.59
C GLY A 8 -10.00 2.65 -2.07
N THR A 9 -10.44 3.61 -2.87
CA THR A 9 -10.15 3.66 -4.30
C THR A 9 -9.10 4.71 -4.59
N ALA A 10 -8.26 4.44 -5.57
CA ALA A 10 -7.23 5.36 -6.03
C ALA A 10 -6.99 5.17 -7.52
N THR A 11 -6.30 6.14 -8.13
CA THR A 11 -5.89 6.09 -9.53
C THR A 11 -4.40 6.31 -9.62
N THR A 12 -3.68 5.41 -10.28
CA THR A 12 -2.27 5.60 -10.61
C THR A 12 -2.06 5.54 -12.11
N THR A 13 -0.92 6.04 -12.57
CA THR A 13 -0.52 5.97 -13.98
C THR A 13 -0.34 4.53 -14.47
N GLN A 14 0.11 3.61 -13.60
CA GLN A 14 0.44 2.23 -13.98
C GLN A 14 -0.72 1.25 -13.85
N LEU A 15 -1.56 1.39 -12.81
CA LEU A 15 -2.69 0.48 -12.58
C LEU A 15 -4.02 1.04 -13.08
N GLY A 16 -4.07 2.33 -13.45
CA GLY A 16 -5.33 3.03 -13.64
C GLY A 16 -6.10 3.11 -12.33
N GLN A 17 -7.42 3.05 -12.39
CA GLN A 17 -8.27 2.97 -11.21
C GLN A 17 -8.12 1.59 -10.54
N PHE A 18 -7.91 1.58 -9.23
CA PHE A 18 -7.84 0.37 -8.42
C PHE A 18 -8.49 0.58 -7.05
N THR A 19 -8.85 -0.52 -6.42
CA THR A 19 -9.23 -0.60 -5.01
C THR A 19 -8.07 -1.16 -4.21
N LEU A 20 -7.70 -0.46 -3.15
CA LEU A 20 -6.80 -0.96 -2.11
C LEU A 20 -7.66 -1.51 -0.98
N VAL A 21 -7.34 -2.72 -0.50
CA VAL A 21 -7.79 -3.23 0.79
C VAL A 21 -6.57 -3.68 1.58
N TYR A 22 -6.50 -3.32 2.85
CA TYR A 22 -5.35 -3.67 3.68
C TYR A 22 -5.72 -3.94 5.12
N THR A 23 -4.85 -4.71 5.76
CA THR A 23 -4.89 -5.00 7.18
C THR A 23 -3.49 -4.86 7.75
N ALA A 24 -3.33 -4.07 8.80
CA ALA A 24 -2.03 -3.78 9.39
C ALA A 24 -2.09 -3.66 10.91
N LEU A 25 -0.98 -3.98 11.55
CA LEU A 25 -0.64 -3.45 12.86
C LEU A 25 0.18 -2.18 12.63
N ALA A 26 -0.27 -1.07 13.23
CA ALA A 26 0.28 0.26 12.98
C ALA A 26 0.72 0.91 14.30
N ASP A 27 1.86 1.59 14.24
CA ASP A 27 2.29 2.54 15.25
C ASP A 27 2.69 3.86 14.59
N LEU A 28 1.80 4.84 14.66
CA LEU A 28 1.97 6.12 13.95
C LEU A 28 3.14 6.96 14.47
N ASN A 29 3.66 6.63 15.66
CA ASN A 29 4.76 7.34 16.30
C ASN A 29 6.07 6.55 16.28
N SER A 30 6.17 5.46 15.50
CA SER A 30 7.38 4.64 15.40
C SER A 30 8.35 5.19 14.34
N PRO A 31 9.52 5.74 14.74
CA PRO A 31 10.57 6.12 13.80
C PRO A 31 11.39 4.92 13.29
N THR A 32 11.24 3.73 13.88
CA THR A 32 12.08 2.55 13.62
C THR A 32 11.46 1.49 12.71
N GLY A 33 10.16 1.56 12.44
CA GLY A 33 9.49 0.73 11.43
C GLY A 33 8.66 -0.41 11.98
N ASP A 34 7.73 -0.10 12.89
CA ASP A 34 6.94 -1.11 13.60
C ASP A 34 5.58 -1.39 12.93
N GLY A 35 5.30 -0.76 11.79
CA GLY A 35 4.10 -1.05 11.01
C GLY A 35 4.29 -2.31 10.16
N PHE A 36 3.35 -3.25 10.21
CA PHE A 36 3.36 -4.40 9.29
C PHE A 36 1.98 -4.92 8.96
N GLY A 37 1.81 -5.47 7.76
CA GLY A 37 0.50 -5.87 7.29
C GLY A 37 0.48 -6.60 5.96
N ARG A 38 -0.73 -6.68 5.39
CA ARG A 38 -0.99 -7.21 4.06
C ARG A 38 -1.90 -6.26 3.31
N ALA A 39 -1.67 -6.13 2.01
CA ALA A 39 -2.47 -5.29 1.15
C ALA A 39 -2.76 -5.98 -0.17
N TRP A 40 -3.97 -5.77 -0.68
CA TRP A 40 -4.38 -6.19 -2.02
C TRP A 40 -4.71 -4.96 -2.85
N PHE A 41 -4.10 -4.91 -4.03
CA PHE A 41 -4.36 -3.89 -5.04
C PHE A 41 -5.20 -4.54 -6.13
N ILE A 42 -6.46 -4.15 -6.24
CA ILE A 42 -7.45 -4.78 -7.13
C ILE A 42 -7.76 -3.79 -8.24
N THR A 43 -7.33 -4.10 -9.46
CA THR A 43 -7.60 -3.26 -10.63
C THR A 43 -9.08 -3.30 -11.01
N ALA A 44 -9.55 -2.33 -11.80
CA ALA A 44 -10.93 -2.27 -12.27
C ALA A 44 -11.43 -3.55 -12.98
N ASN A 45 -10.53 -4.35 -13.57
CA ASN A 45 -10.87 -5.61 -14.25
C ASN A 45 -10.92 -6.82 -13.30
N GLY A 46 -10.68 -6.63 -12.00
CA GLY A 46 -10.67 -7.70 -11.01
C GLY A 46 -9.32 -8.44 -10.87
N ASP A 47 -8.33 -8.12 -11.70
CA ASP A 47 -6.95 -8.60 -11.51
C ASP A 47 -6.37 -7.97 -10.23
N SER A 48 -5.56 -8.74 -9.48
CA SER A 48 -5.09 -8.29 -8.17
C SER A 48 -3.64 -8.60 -7.88
N ILE A 49 -2.96 -7.72 -7.14
CA ILE A 49 -1.60 -7.90 -6.61
C ILE A 49 -1.69 -8.06 -5.09
N PHE A 50 -0.98 -9.03 -4.53
CA PHE A 50 -0.94 -9.30 -3.09
C PHE A 50 0.42 -8.96 -2.52
N THR A 51 0.46 -8.17 -1.43
CA THR A 51 1.71 -7.74 -0.80
C THR A 51 1.74 -8.02 0.69
N CYS A 52 2.92 -8.29 1.22
CA CYS A 52 3.24 -8.04 2.63
C CYS A 52 3.86 -6.63 2.75
N VAL A 53 3.60 -5.96 3.87
CA VAL A 53 3.98 -4.56 4.09
C VAL A 53 4.79 -4.44 5.37
N THR A 54 5.86 -3.65 5.32
CA THR A 54 6.48 -3.03 6.50
C THR A 54 6.39 -1.52 6.34
N ALA A 55 6.27 -0.76 7.44
CA ALA A 55 6.08 0.67 7.38
C ALA A 55 6.76 1.42 8.52
N VAL A 56 7.31 2.59 8.19
CA VAL A 56 7.69 3.65 9.15
C VAL A 56 6.72 4.81 9.00
N SER A 57 6.47 5.53 10.08
CA SER A 57 5.60 6.70 10.05
C SER A 57 6.06 7.75 11.04
N GLY A 58 5.59 8.98 10.84
CA GLY A 58 5.81 10.04 11.80
C GLY A 58 4.83 11.19 11.63
N PRO A 59 4.81 12.09 12.62
CA PRO A 59 3.93 13.24 12.60
C PRO A 59 4.36 14.24 11.51
N THR A 60 3.40 15.02 11.04
CA THR A 60 3.64 16.22 10.23
C THR A 60 3.32 17.47 11.07
N PRO A 61 3.53 18.71 10.56
CA PRO A 61 3.08 19.92 11.25
C PRO A 61 1.57 19.99 11.47
N ASP A 62 0.78 19.28 10.65
CA ASP A 62 -0.66 19.10 10.86
C ASP A 62 -0.88 17.89 11.79
N PRO A 63 -1.50 18.06 12.97
CA PRO A 63 -1.66 17.00 13.95
C PRO A 63 -2.58 15.86 13.49
N ASP A 64 -3.44 16.10 12.49
CA ASP A 64 -4.34 15.09 11.95
C ASP A 64 -3.70 14.32 10.78
N VAL A 65 -2.52 14.74 10.31
CA VAL A 65 -1.85 14.18 9.14
C VAL A 65 -0.52 13.53 9.52
N PHE A 66 -0.35 12.28 9.09
CA PHE A 66 0.89 11.52 9.25
C PHE A 66 1.51 11.21 7.90
N PHE A 67 2.84 11.26 7.84
CA PHE A 67 3.57 10.65 6.73
C PHE A 67 3.80 9.17 7.04
N ILE A 68 3.72 8.33 6.01
CA ILE A 68 3.96 6.90 6.10
C ILE A 68 4.77 6.48 4.88
N VAL A 69 5.86 5.77 5.12
CA VAL A 69 6.68 5.12 4.08
C VAL A 69 6.49 3.63 4.22
N GLU A 70 5.87 3.02 3.23
CA GLU A 70 5.51 1.60 3.23
C GLU A 70 6.37 0.86 2.21
N THR A 71 7.03 -0.23 2.61
CA THR A 71 7.69 -1.16 1.70
C THR A 71 6.77 -2.35 1.46
N HIS A 72 6.28 -2.47 0.22
CA HIS A 72 5.45 -3.58 -0.22
C HIS A 72 6.29 -4.63 -0.93
N THR A 73 6.31 -5.84 -0.38
CA THR A 73 6.88 -7.02 -1.06
C THR A 73 5.76 -7.84 -1.68
N ILE A 74 5.83 -8.05 -3.00
CA ILE A 74 4.82 -8.79 -3.75
C ILE A 74 4.95 -10.28 -3.47
N THR A 75 3.86 -10.89 -3.01
CA THR A 75 3.76 -12.31 -2.67
C THR A 75 3.05 -13.13 -3.74
N GLY A 76 2.29 -12.48 -4.61
CA GLY A 76 1.63 -13.08 -5.76
C GLY A 76 0.51 -12.18 -6.29
N GLY A 77 -0.42 -12.78 -7.04
CA GLY A 77 -1.57 -12.07 -7.59
C GLY A 77 -2.56 -13.00 -8.29
N ARG A 78 -3.56 -12.40 -8.93
CA ARG A 78 -4.58 -13.09 -9.76
C ARG A 78 -4.64 -12.46 -11.15
N GLY A 79 -5.15 -13.24 -12.10
CA GLY A 79 -5.35 -12.81 -13.49
C GLY A 79 -4.01 -12.42 -14.13
N ARG A 80 -3.91 -11.21 -14.70
CA ARG A 80 -2.65 -10.76 -15.35
C ARG A 80 -1.44 -10.68 -14.40
N TYR A 81 -1.68 -10.64 -13.09
CA TYR A 81 -0.65 -10.60 -12.05
C TYR A 81 -0.45 -11.97 -11.38
N ALA A 82 -0.96 -13.06 -11.96
CA ALA A 82 -0.61 -14.40 -11.53
C ALA A 82 0.91 -14.54 -11.50
N ASP A 83 1.44 -15.04 -10.38
CA ASP A 83 2.87 -15.16 -10.11
C ASP A 83 3.69 -13.85 -10.06
N ALA A 84 3.05 -12.68 -9.95
CA ALA A 84 3.77 -11.41 -9.86
C ALA A 84 4.82 -11.43 -8.73
N LYS A 85 5.96 -10.78 -8.98
CA LYS A 85 7.09 -10.60 -8.05
C LYS A 85 7.56 -9.15 -8.05
N GLY A 86 8.46 -8.84 -7.13
CA GLY A 86 9.06 -7.53 -6.99
C GLY A 86 8.65 -6.85 -5.68
N SER A 87 9.00 -5.59 -5.59
CA SER A 87 8.69 -4.73 -4.47
C SER A 87 8.57 -3.29 -4.93
N PHE A 88 7.81 -2.53 -4.16
CA PHE A 88 7.68 -1.09 -4.35
C PHE A 88 7.53 -0.40 -3.00
N THR A 89 7.92 0.86 -2.95
CA THR A 89 7.70 1.78 -1.84
C THR A 89 6.46 2.61 -2.12
N LEU A 90 5.66 2.88 -1.09
CA LEU A 90 4.58 3.85 -1.09
C LEU A 90 4.89 4.93 -0.05
N ASP A 91 5.20 6.12 -0.54
CA ASP A 91 5.36 7.32 0.27
C ASP A 91 4.04 8.08 0.26
N ARG A 92 3.37 8.15 1.41
CA ARG A 92 2.02 8.73 1.49
C ARG A 92 1.80 9.61 2.71
N LEU A 93 0.86 10.52 2.56
CA LEU A 93 0.21 11.23 3.66
C LEU A 93 -1.14 10.57 3.93
N VAL A 94 -1.53 10.53 5.20
CA VAL A 94 -2.87 10.12 5.61
C VAL A 94 -3.42 11.07 6.66
N ASN A 95 -4.63 11.56 6.44
CA ASN A 95 -5.39 12.24 7.47
C ASN A 95 -6.14 11.19 8.30
N VAL A 96 -5.78 11.04 9.57
CA VAL A 96 -6.29 9.93 10.41
C VAL A 96 -7.73 10.13 10.90
N VAL A 97 -8.26 11.35 10.77
CA VAL A 97 -9.66 11.69 11.10
C VAL A 97 -10.60 11.33 9.96
N THR A 98 -10.19 11.61 8.71
CA THR A 98 -11.00 11.41 7.51
C THR A 98 -10.68 10.12 6.76
N GLY A 99 -9.50 9.54 6.97
CA GLY A 99 -8.97 8.41 6.21
C GLY A 99 -8.45 8.77 4.82
N ALA A 100 -8.52 10.04 4.41
CA ALA A 100 -8.01 10.47 3.11
C ALA A 100 -6.50 10.25 3.01
N THR A 101 -6.05 9.67 1.89
CA THR A 101 -4.63 9.40 1.66
C THR A 101 -4.22 9.77 0.23
N SER A 102 -3.00 10.25 0.09
CA SER A 102 -2.37 10.58 -1.19
C SER A 102 -0.87 10.31 -1.10
N GLY A 103 -0.24 9.98 -2.22
CA GLY A 103 1.16 9.57 -2.19
C GLY A 103 1.69 9.16 -3.56
N SER A 104 2.92 8.66 -3.56
CA SER A 104 3.61 8.16 -4.73
C SER A 104 4.10 6.74 -4.52
N PHE A 105 4.10 5.97 -5.60
CA PHE A 105 4.70 4.65 -5.66
C PHE A 105 6.04 4.74 -6.38
N ASP A 106 7.06 4.05 -5.86
CA ASP A 106 8.34 3.86 -6.53
C ASP A 106 8.77 2.40 -6.48
N GLY A 107 9.32 1.87 -7.58
CA GLY A 107 9.73 0.47 -7.69
C GLY A 107 9.08 -0.27 -8.87
N SER A 108 8.95 -1.60 -8.76
CA SER A 108 8.54 -2.44 -9.89
C SER A 108 7.60 -3.58 -9.52
N ILE A 109 6.65 -3.82 -10.43
CA ILE A 109 5.82 -5.02 -10.45
C ILE A 109 6.27 -5.84 -11.66
N ILE A 110 6.81 -7.02 -11.41
CA ILE A 110 7.21 -7.95 -12.45
C ILE A 110 6.08 -8.97 -12.59
N ALA A 111 5.19 -8.72 -13.53
CA ALA A 111 4.26 -9.73 -14.02
C ALA A 111 4.93 -10.51 -15.16
N ARG A 112 4.71 -11.83 -15.27
CA ARG A 112 5.14 -12.51 -16.49
C ARG A 112 4.37 -11.90 -17.67
N GLY A 113 5.11 -11.44 -18.68
CA GLY A 113 4.54 -11.40 -20.02
C GLY A 113 4.19 -12.83 -20.43
N ASN A 114 3.04 -13.02 -21.05
CA ASN A 114 2.74 -14.27 -21.74
C ASN A 114 3.95 -14.58 -22.67
N PRO A 115 4.51 -15.82 -22.68
CA PRO A 115 5.56 -16.16 -23.63
C PRO A 115 5.12 -15.97 -25.08
#